data_AF-A0A951D026-F1
#
_entry.id   AF-A0A951D026-F1
#
_cell.length_a   1.000
_cell.length_b   1.000
_cell.length_c   1.000
_cell.angle_alpha   90.00
_cell.angle_beta   90.00
_cell.angle_gamma   90.00
#
_symmetry.space_group_name_H-M   'P 1'
#
loop_
_entity.id
_entity.type
_entity.pdbx_description
1 polymer ?
#
loop_
_entity_poly.entity_id
_entity_poly.type
_entity_poly.pdbx_seq_one_letter_code
_entity_poly.pdbx_strand_id
1 'polypeptide(L)'
;MRFAAIAVVLGAILVGATDLAGTLSLNHPVTTRRGTLLAKARDPVLDFLLSHTRPGDYAFVYPYSPVYYFLADLRNPTPLNVIVDQRQNRLIEQAITGLDTKKPRYAVADTKLLGDRMRTLFPNFRPPVPNDRVIDRYIDAHYHQVAFEDGFRILERNPD
;
A
#
# COMPACT_ATOMS: atom_id res chain seq x y z
N MET A 1 -8.25 43.60 -1.45
CA MET A 1 -6.90 42.98 -1.42
C MET A 1 -6.40 42.65 -0.01
N ARG A 2 -6.47 43.56 0.99
CA ARG A 2 -5.99 43.29 2.37
C ARG A 2 -6.62 42.06 3.06
N PHE A 3 -7.94 41.88 2.95
CA PHE A 3 -8.63 40.72 3.54
C PHE A 3 -8.21 39.38 2.92
N ALA A 4 -7.97 39.35 1.60
CA ALA A 4 -7.48 38.15 0.92
C ALA A 4 -6.06 37.78 1.38
N ALA A 5 -5.18 38.77 1.56
CA ALA A 5 -3.83 38.54 2.07
C ALA A 5 -3.85 37.98 3.51
N ILE A 6 -4.71 38.51 4.39
CA ILE A 6 -4.87 38.00 5.76
C ILE A 6 -5.39 36.56 5.74
N ALA A 7 -6.38 36.25 4.91
CA ALA A 7 -6.93 34.90 4.80
C ALA A 7 -5.88 33.88 4.31
N VAL A 8 -5.05 34.25 3.33
CA VAL A 8 -3.95 33.39 2.84
C VAL A 8 -2.91 33.14 3.94
N VAL A 9 -2.51 34.18 4.68
CA VAL A 9 -1.54 34.04 5.78
C VAL A 9 -2.08 33.16 6.89
N LEU A 10 -3.34 33.35 7.32
CA LEU A 10 -3.97 32.51 8.33
C LEU A 10 -4.10 31.06 7.86
N GLY A 11 -4.44 30.83 6.59
CA GLY A 11 -4.47 29.50 6.00
C GLY A 11 -3.10 28.82 6.02
N ALA A 12 -2.04 29.54 5.65
CA ALA A 12 -0.67 29.01 5.68
C ALA A 12 -0.21 28.67 7.10
N ILE A 13 -0.51 29.53 8.08
CA ILE A 13 -0.20 29.27 9.49
C ILE A 13 -0.94 28.03 9.99
N LEU A 14 -2.22 27.88 9.65
CA LEU A 14 -3.01 26.73 10.08
C LEU A 14 -2.44 25.42 9.54
N VAL A 15 -2.11 25.37 8.24
CA VAL A 15 -1.48 24.19 7.61
C VAL A 15 -0.12 23.89 8.26
N GLY A 16 0.72 24.91 8.45
CA GLY A 16 2.02 24.74 9.11
C GLY A 16 1.89 24.24 10.56
N ALA A 17 0.92 24.74 11.31
CA ALA A 17 0.66 24.28 12.68
C ALA A 17 0.16 22.82 12.71
N THR A 18 -0.69 22.41 11.77
CA THR A 18 -1.15 21.01 11.70
C THR A 18 -0.03 20.04 11.33
N ASP A 19 0.84 20.42 10.39
CA ASP A 19 1.97 19.59 9.97
C ASP A 19 3.01 19.47 11.09
N LEU A 20 3.30 20.58 11.79
CA LEU A 20 4.20 20.58 12.94
C LEU A 20 3.64 19.73 14.09
N ALA A 21 2.37 19.90 14.44
CA ALA A 21 1.73 19.10 15.48
C ALA A 21 1.73 17.61 15.13
N GLY A 22 1.48 17.27 13.86
CA GLY A 22 1.59 15.89 13.36
C GLY A 22 3.00 15.34 13.50
N THR A 23 4.02 16.10 13.10
CA THR A 23 5.44 15.70 13.19
C THR A 23 5.88 15.52 14.64
N LEU A 24 5.51 16.44 15.53
CA LEU A 24 5.83 16.35 16.96
C LEU A 24 5.11 15.19 17.67
N SER A 25 4.03 14.67 17.08
CA SER A 25 3.33 13.48 17.59
C SER A 25 3.99 12.16 17.22
N LEU A 26 5.03 12.16 16.36
CA LEU A 26 5.76 10.96 15.97
C LEU A 26 6.78 10.59 17.06
N ASN A 27 6.52 9.51 17.78
CA ASN A 27 7.33 9.09 18.92
C ASN A 27 7.63 7.58 18.94
N HIS A 28 7.18 6.83 17.93
CA HIS A 28 7.46 5.40 17.82
C HIS A 28 8.62 5.17 16.84
N PRO A 29 9.82 4.80 17.30
CA PRO A 29 10.92 4.46 16.41
C PRO A 29 10.61 3.17 15.66
N VAL A 30 10.77 3.21 14.34
CA VAL A 30 10.62 2.07 13.43
C VAL A 30 11.92 1.91 12.67
N THR A 31 12.64 0.81 12.93
CA THR A 31 13.89 0.49 12.23
C THR A 31 13.57 -0.23 10.93
N THR A 32 13.99 0.37 9.80
CA THR A 32 13.76 -0.16 8.46
C THR A 32 15.10 -0.49 7.79
N ARG A 33 15.07 -1.05 6.57
CA ARG A 33 16.29 -1.26 5.78
C ARG A 33 16.88 0.04 5.21
N ARG A 34 16.15 1.15 5.34
CA ARG A 34 16.60 2.51 4.95
C ARG A 34 16.97 3.38 6.15
N GLY A 35 17.12 2.78 7.33
CA GLY A 35 17.39 3.48 8.58
C GLY A 35 16.17 3.56 9.49
N THR A 36 16.33 4.28 10.60
CA THR A 36 15.28 4.44 11.61
C THR A 36 14.47 5.69 11.34
N LEU A 37 13.14 5.56 11.34
CA LEU A 37 12.19 6.67 11.24
C LEU A 37 11.30 6.73 12.47
N LEU A 38 10.72 7.89 12.76
CA LEU A 38 9.67 8.02 13.77
C LEU A 38 8.31 7.90 13.08
N ALA A 39 7.48 7.00 13.60
CA ALA A 39 6.10 6.81 13.20
C ALA A 39 5.16 7.24 14.32
N LYS A 40 3.89 7.46 13.96
CA LYS A 40 2.82 7.75 14.91
C LYS A 40 2.39 6.53 15.72
N ALA A 41 2.56 5.35 15.14
CA ALA A 41 2.23 4.07 15.73
C ALA A 41 3.06 2.97 15.04
N ARG A 42 2.99 1.77 15.60
CA ARG A 42 3.55 0.56 15.00
C ARG A 42 2.87 0.27 13.64
N ASP A 43 3.65 -0.20 12.66
CA ASP A 43 3.15 -0.68 11.37
C ASP A 43 3.36 -2.21 11.27
N PRO A 44 2.32 -3.02 11.52
CA PRO A 44 2.45 -4.47 11.55
C PRO A 44 2.78 -5.08 10.18
N VAL A 45 2.42 -4.42 9.08
CA VAL A 45 2.74 -4.87 7.73
C VAL A 45 4.24 -4.70 7.48
N LEU A 46 4.79 -3.54 7.82
CA LEU A 46 6.22 -3.28 7.69
C LEU A 46 7.04 -4.23 8.57
N ASP A 47 6.63 -4.45 9.82
CA ASP A 47 7.27 -5.40 10.74
C ASP A 47 7.29 -6.82 10.16
N PHE A 48 6.14 -7.27 9.62
CA PHE A 48 6.03 -8.57 8.96
C PHE A 48 7.00 -8.68 7.78
N LEU A 49 6.98 -7.70 6.88
CA LEU A 49 7.85 -7.70 5.70
C LEU A 49 9.33 -7.70 6.10
N LEU A 50 9.73 -6.88 7.08
CA LEU A 50 11.12 -6.82 7.54
C LEU A 50 11.61 -8.14 8.14
N SER A 51 10.73 -8.86 8.85
CA SER A 51 11.06 -10.13 9.52
C SER A 51 11.00 -11.35 8.60
N HIS A 52 10.23 -11.31 7.51
CA HIS A 52 9.96 -12.47 6.66
C HIS A 52 10.62 -12.44 5.29
N THR A 53 11.25 -11.34 4.91
CA THR A 53 11.92 -11.17 3.59
C THR A 53 13.41 -10.83 3.76
N ARG A 54 14.12 -10.74 2.65
CA ARG A 54 15.50 -10.23 2.54
C ARG A 54 15.58 -9.04 1.59
N PRO A 55 16.60 -8.17 1.71
CA PRO A 55 16.80 -7.06 0.77
C PRO A 55 16.82 -7.55 -0.68
N GLY A 56 16.06 -6.90 -1.55
CA GLY A 56 15.94 -7.25 -2.96
C GLY A 56 14.91 -8.34 -3.29
N ASP A 57 14.27 -8.98 -2.29
CA ASP A 57 13.19 -9.94 -2.51
C ASP A 57 11.98 -9.28 -3.20
N TYR A 58 11.18 -10.11 -3.88
CA TYR A 58 9.88 -9.69 -4.40
C TYR A 58 8.78 -9.90 -3.37
N ALA A 59 7.94 -8.89 -3.18
CA ALA A 59 6.66 -9.00 -2.49
C ALA A 59 5.60 -8.26 -3.31
N PHE A 60 4.36 -8.71 -3.31
CA PHE A 60 3.29 -8.03 -4.03
C PHE A 60 2.41 -7.23 -3.07
N VAL A 61 2.52 -5.91 -3.11
CA VAL A 61 1.71 -5.01 -2.29
C VAL A 61 0.69 -4.31 -3.18
N TYR A 62 -0.60 -4.49 -2.90
CA TYR A 62 -1.69 -3.95 -3.71
C TYR A 62 -2.86 -3.45 -2.83
N PRO A 63 -3.70 -2.52 -3.32
CA PRO A 63 -3.68 -1.90 -4.64
C PRO A 63 -2.65 -0.78 -4.76
N TYR A 64 -2.14 -0.23 -3.66
CA TYR A 64 -1.13 0.82 -3.64
C TYR A 64 -0.51 0.96 -2.24
N SER A 65 0.80 0.74 -2.13
CA SER A 65 1.63 1.17 -0.97
C SER A 65 3.12 1.04 -1.31
N PRO A 66 3.64 1.83 -2.26
CA PRO A 66 5.03 1.73 -2.71
C PRO A 66 6.05 2.04 -1.60
N VAL A 67 5.63 2.69 -0.52
CA VAL A 67 6.46 2.95 0.66
C VAL A 67 7.05 1.66 1.25
N TYR A 68 6.31 0.54 1.21
CA TYR A 68 6.82 -0.74 1.70
C TYR A 68 7.97 -1.27 0.85
N TYR A 69 7.95 -1.06 -0.47
CA TYR A 69 9.08 -1.41 -1.34
C TYR A 69 10.34 -0.63 -0.98
N PHE A 70 10.18 0.66 -0.64
CA PHE A 70 11.31 1.49 -0.25
C PHE A 70 11.86 1.11 1.13
N LEU A 71 11.01 1.12 2.17
CA LEU A 71 11.41 0.94 3.57
C LEU A 71 11.88 -0.49 3.86
N ALA A 72 11.23 -1.49 3.28
CA ALA A 72 11.63 -2.88 3.40
C ALA A 72 12.60 -3.31 2.27
N ASP A 73 13.13 -2.41 1.44
CA ASP A 73 14.05 -2.74 0.34
C ASP A 73 13.58 -3.96 -0.49
N LEU A 74 12.34 -3.89 -0.96
CA LEU A 74 11.67 -4.94 -1.74
C LEU A 74 11.45 -4.48 -3.18
N ARG A 75 11.25 -5.44 -4.06
CA ARG A 75 10.96 -5.21 -5.48
C ARG A 75 9.49 -5.51 -5.77
N ASN A 76 8.84 -4.62 -6.51
CA ASN A 76 7.52 -4.88 -7.07
C ASN A 76 7.64 -5.93 -8.18
N PRO A 77 6.92 -7.07 -8.11
CA PRO A 77 6.95 -8.11 -9.13
C PRO A 77 6.19 -7.71 -10.41
N THR A 78 5.40 -6.63 -10.36
CA THR A 78 4.57 -6.16 -11.47
C THR A 78 5.08 -4.82 -12.01
N PRO A 79 4.75 -4.45 -13.26
CA PRO A 79 5.05 -3.11 -13.78
C PRO A 79 4.12 -2.02 -13.22
N LEU A 80 3.12 -2.37 -12.39
CA LEU A 80 2.12 -1.45 -11.87
C LEU A 80 2.37 -1.13 -10.41
N ASN A 81 2.55 0.15 -10.08
CA ASN A 81 2.67 0.60 -8.69
C ASN A 81 1.31 0.89 -8.04
N VAL A 82 0.27 1.07 -8.85
CA VAL A 82 -1.11 1.29 -8.42
C VAL A 82 -2.06 0.47 -9.29
N ILE A 83 -3.03 -0.17 -8.66
CA ILE A 83 -4.08 -0.95 -9.33
C ILE A 83 -5.44 -0.42 -8.86
N VAL A 84 -6.02 0.50 -9.62
CA VAL A 84 -7.36 1.07 -9.32
C VAL A 84 -8.46 0.21 -9.93
N ASP A 85 -8.30 -0.17 -11.19
CA ASP A 85 -9.24 -1.05 -11.89
C ASP A 85 -8.60 -2.43 -12.09
N GLN A 86 -9.28 -3.47 -11.60
CA GLN A 86 -8.85 -4.87 -11.69
C GLN A 86 -9.47 -5.63 -12.87
N ARG A 87 -10.32 -4.99 -13.69
CA ARG A 87 -10.94 -5.63 -14.86
C ARG A 87 -9.88 -6.14 -15.82
N GLN A 88 -10.20 -7.24 -16.51
CA GLN A 88 -9.34 -7.83 -17.53
C GLN A 88 -8.94 -6.77 -18.55
N ASN A 89 -7.64 -6.52 -18.65
CA ASN A 89 -7.01 -5.69 -19.65
C ASN A 89 -5.52 -6.03 -19.75
N ARG A 90 -4.85 -5.49 -20.76
CA ARG A 90 -3.43 -5.75 -21.02
C ARG A 90 -2.50 -5.45 -19.84
N LEU A 91 -2.77 -4.40 -19.05
CA LEU A 91 -1.94 -4.05 -17.90
C LEU A 91 -2.12 -5.06 -16.76
N ILE A 92 -3.34 -5.53 -16.54
CA ILE A 92 -3.64 -6.58 -15.56
C ILE A 92 -3.02 -7.92 -15.98
N GLU A 93 -3.06 -8.27 -17.26
CA GLU A 93 -2.37 -9.45 -17.79
C GLU A 93 -0.85 -9.39 -17.56
N GLN A 94 -0.25 -8.21 -17.74
CA GLN A 94 1.17 -7.99 -17.45
C GLN A 94 1.48 -8.09 -15.95
N ALA A 95 0.58 -7.62 -15.09
CA ALA A 95 0.72 -7.77 -13.64
C ALA A 95 0.70 -9.26 -13.24
N ILE A 96 -0.29 -10.02 -13.72
CA ILE A 96 -0.38 -11.47 -13.51
C ILE A 96 0.88 -12.19 -14.02
N THR A 97 1.33 -11.87 -15.24
CA THR A 97 2.57 -12.42 -15.81
C THR A 97 3.78 -12.16 -14.90
N GLY A 98 3.86 -10.95 -14.32
CA GLY A 98 4.89 -10.60 -13.34
C GLY A 98 4.82 -11.46 -12.07
N LEU A 99 3.62 -11.69 -11.54
CA LEU A 99 3.38 -12.55 -10.37
C LEU A 99 3.76 -14.01 -10.65
N ASP A 100 3.38 -14.56 -11.82
CA ASP A 100 3.71 -15.92 -12.21
C ASP A 100 5.20 -16.13 -12.46
N THR A 101 5.86 -15.14 -13.07
CA THR A 101 7.29 -15.24 -13.41
C THR A 101 8.17 -15.07 -12.17
N LYS A 102 7.82 -14.12 -11.29
CA LYS A 102 8.65 -13.77 -10.12
C LYS A 102 8.27 -14.56 -8.87
N LYS A 103 7.07 -15.15 -8.82
CA LYS A 103 6.56 -15.98 -7.73
C LYS A 103 6.87 -15.38 -6.35
N PRO A 104 6.46 -14.13 -6.08
CA PRO A 104 6.75 -13.49 -4.79
C PRO A 104 6.16 -14.35 -3.66
N ARG A 105 6.94 -14.62 -2.62
CA ARG A 105 6.48 -15.48 -1.52
C ARG A 105 5.31 -14.86 -0.75
N TYR A 106 5.31 -13.54 -0.62
CA TYR A 106 4.29 -12.81 0.12
C TYR A 106 3.55 -11.81 -0.74
N ALA A 107 2.25 -11.70 -0.49
CA ALA A 107 1.41 -10.64 -0.97
C ALA A 107 0.74 -9.91 0.22
N VAL A 108 0.50 -8.61 0.06
CA VAL A 108 -0.17 -7.77 1.04
C VAL A 108 -1.30 -7.02 0.32
N ALA A 109 -2.53 -7.20 0.80
CA ALA A 109 -3.72 -6.57 0.24
C ALA A 109 -4.30 -5.53 1.20
N ASP A 110 -4.29 -4.25 0.84
CA ASP A 110 -5.00 -3.20 1.58
C ASP A 110 -6.49 -3.23 1.26
N THR A 111 -7.29 -3.80 2.17
CA THR A 111 -8.74 -3.94 2.00
C THR A 111 -9.48 -2.62 2.24
N LYS A 112 -8.91 -1.70 3.03
CA LYS A 112 -9.50 -0.38 3.30
C LYS A 112 -9.40 0.51 2.07
N LEU A 113 -8.25 0.47 1.39
CA LEU A 113 -8.06 1.19 0.14
C LEU A 113 -8.89 0.59 -0.99
N LEU A 114 -8.95 -0.75 -1.12
CA LEU A 114 -9.81 -1.42 -2.11
C LEU A 114 -11.32 -1.15 -1.89
N GLY A 115 -11.72 -0.88 -0.66
CA GLY A 115 -13.10 -0.59 -0.27
C GLY A 115 -13.43 0.90 -0.29
N ASP A 116 -13.89 1.39 0.86
CA ASP A 116 -14.55 2.70 0.97
C ASP A 116 -13.62 3.88 0.64
N ARG A 117 -12.31 3.77 0.91
CA ARG A 117 -11.36 4.87 0.70
C ARG A 117 -11.12 5.18 -0.77
N MET A 118 -11.31 4.22 -1.69
CA MET A 118 -11.11 4.48 -3.11
C MET A 118 -12.08 5.54 -3.64
N ARG A 119 -13.31 5.59 -3.11
CA ARG A 119 -14.30 6.61 -3.49
C ARG A 119 -13.98 7.99 -2.93
N THR A 120 -13.28 8.06 -1.80
CA THR A 120 -12.79 9.34 -1.25
C THR A 120 -11.73 9.95 -2.17
N LEU A 121 -10.81 9.12 -2.68
CA LEU A 121 -9.74 9.57 -3.58
C LEU A 121 -10.23 9.77 -5.01
N PHE A 122 -11.18 8.95 -5.46
CA PHE A 122 -11.74 8.96 -6.81
C PHE A 122 -13.27 8.89 -6.73
N PRO A 123 -13.98 10.03 -6.63
CA PRO A 123 -15.44 10.07 -6.42
C PRO A 123 -16.26 9.30 -7.48
N ASN A 124 -15.75 9.26 -8.71
CA ASN A 124 -16.38 8.53 -9.82
C ASN A 124 -15.97 7.05 -9.91
N PHE A 125 -15.12 6.57 -9.00
CA PHE A 125 -14.73 5.17 -8.97
C PHE A 125 -15.95 4.26 -8.75
N ARG A 126 -16.01 3.19 -9.53
CA ARG A 126 -17.01 2.13 -9.42
C ARG A 126 -16.25 0.82 -9.28
N PRO A 127 -16.25 0.19 -8.10
CA PRO A 127 -15.52 -1.06 -7.91
C PRO A 127 -16.04 -2.11 -8.91
N PRO A 128 -15.15 -2.88 -9.56
CA PRO A 128 -15.57 -3.99 -10.39
C PRO A 128 -16.44 -4.98 -9.59
N VAL A 129 -17.40 -5.61 -10.27
CA VAL A 129 -18.15 -6.74 -9.68
C VAL A 129 -17.18 -7.86 -9.31
N PRO A 130 -17.47 -8.72 -8.32
CA PRO A 130 -16.52 -9.72 -7.83
C PRO A 130 -15.89 -10.59 -8.93
N ASN A 131 -16.66 -10.99 -9.95
CA ASN A 131 -16.17 -11.79 -11.08
C ASN A 131 -15.17 -11.06 -11.98
N ASP A 132 -15.13 -9.74 -11.94
CA ASP A 132 -14.23 -8.90 -12.73
C ASP A 132 -12.96 -8.51 -11.98
N ARG A 133 -12.81 -8.89 -10.70
CA ARG A 133 -11.63 -8.59 -9.88
C ARG A 133 -10.53 -9.61 -10.14
N VAL A 134 -9.86 -9.48 -11.28
CA VAL A 134 -8.90 -10.47 -11.77
C VAL A 134 -7.74 -10.67 -10.80
N ILE A 135 -7.19 -9.59 -10.23
CA ILE A 135 -6.10 -9.67 -9.24
C ILE A 135 -6.56 -10.36 -7.97
N ASP A 136 -7.72 -9.98 -7.41
CA ASP A 136 -8.23 -10.62 -6.18
C ASP A 136 -8.42 -12.13 -6.39
N ARG A 137 -9.02 -12.55 -7.51
CA ARG A 137 -9.18 -13.98 -7.83
C ARG A 137 -7.86 -14.70 -7.98
N TYR A 138 -6.87 -14.08 -8.61
CA TYR A 138 -5.53 -14.66 -8.70
C TYR A 138 -4.91 -14.83 -7.31
N ILE A 139 -4.98 -13.81 -6.47
CA ILE A 139 -4.44 -13.87 -5.11
C ILE A 139 -5.12 -14.96 -4.29
N ASP A 140 -6.45 -15.04 -4.34
CA ASP A 140 -7.21 -16.07 -3.60
C ASP A 140 -6.94 -17.49 -4.10
N ALA A 141 -6.57 -17.67 -5.38
CA ALA A 141 -6.22 -18.97 -5.94
C ALA A 141 -4.78 -19.41 -5.63
N HIS A 142 -3.84 -18.46 -5.53
CA HIS A 142 -2.41 -18.76 -5.44
C HIS A 142 -1.80 -18.49 -4.07
N TYR A 143 -2.53 -17.88 -3.14
CA TYR A 143 -2.05 -17.53 -1.81
C TYR A 143 -3.09 -17.93 -0.76
N HIS A 144 -2.61 -18.15 0.47
CA HIS A 144 -3.47 -18.29 1.65
C HIS A 144 -3.13 -17.19 2.65
N GLN A 145 -4.14 -16.76 3.41
CA GLN A 145 -3.97 -15.70 4.40
C GLN A 145 -3.27 -16.24 5.64
N VAL A 146 -2.21 -15.56 6.08
CA VAL A 146 -1.44 -15.89 7.29
C VAL A 146 -1.67 -14.89 8.43
N ALA A 147 -2.09 -13.66 8.11
CA ALA A 147 -2.48 -12.66 9.10
C ALA A 147 -3.46 -11.63 8.52
N PHE A 148 -4.14 -10.90 9.41
CA PHE A 148 -4.97 -9.75 9.07
C PHE A 148 -4.75 -8.64 10.10
N GLU A 149 -4.16 -7.53 9.66
CA GLU A 149 -3.68 -6.48 10.56
C GLU A 149 -4.05 -5.11 10.00
N ASP A 150 -4.75 -4.29 10.78
CA ASP A 150 -5.12 -2.91 10.42
C ASP A 150 -5.81 -2.74 9.05
N GLY A 151 -6.54 -3.75 8.58
CA GLY A 151 -7.20 -3.74 7.27
C GLY A 151 -6.33 -4.22 6.12
N PHE A 152 -5.15 -4.79 6.41
CA PHE A 152 -4.32 -5.48 5.44
C PHE A 152 -4.48 -6.99 5.60
N ARG A 153 -4.71 -7.70 4.49
CA ARG A 153 -4.52 -9.16 4.42
C ARG A 153 -3.05 -9.42 4.12
N ILE A 154 -2.38 -10.19 4.96
CA ILE A 154 -1.02 -10.67 4.71
C ILE A 154 -1.14 -12.12 4.25
N LEU A 155 -0.58 -12.40 3.08
CA LEU A 155 -0.81 -13.62 2.33
C LEU A 155 0.53 -14.27 1.99
N GLU A 156 0.60 -15.60 2.13
CA GLU A 156 1.74 -16.41 1.72
C GLU A 156 1.35 -17.27 0.52
N ARG A 157 2.27 -17.38 -0.45
CA ARG A 157 2.05 -18.15 -1.68
C ARG A 157 1.91 -19.63 -1.35
N ASN A 158 0.93 -20.29 -1.97
CA ASN A 158 0.76 -21.72 -1.84
C ASN A 158 2.00 -22.46 -2.38
N PRO A 159 2.38 -23.59 -1.78
CA PRO A 159 3.39 -24.46 -2.38
C PRO A 159 2.88 -24.93 -3.75
N ASP A 160 3.75 -24.84 -4.76
CA ASP A 160 3.47 -25.38 -6.10
C ASP A 160 3.36 -26.91 -6.06
#